data_AF-A0A9E3SLL2-F1
#
_entry.id   AF-A0A9E3SLL2-F1
#
_cell.length_a   1.000
_cell.length_b   1.000
_cell.length_c   1.000
_cell.angle_alpha   90.00
_cell.angle_beta   90.00
_cell.angle_gamma   90.00
#
_symmetry.space_group_name_H-M   'P 1'
#
loop_
_entity.id
_entity.type
_entity.pdbx_description
1 polymer ?
#
loop_
_entity_poly.entity_id
_entity_poly.type
_entity_poly.pdbx_seq_one_letter_code
_entity_poly.pdbx_strand_id
1 'polypeptide(L)'
;MAKQKRATATVKMTYSEDADLIAWWNRIPRGSRNAVMKDMMRDYIERQGGGYRPILPRNVPQPFDPARFTQVCDDTAWIRGALMDLPGYVERVIQHVVAITPGNGVPAGNDIVQRNEVSDDAAERREQRMKKAKW
;
A
#
# COMPACT_ATOMS: atom_id res chain seq x y z
N MET A 1 11.39 -31.27 -30.33
CA MET A 1 11.46 -30.33 -29.19
C MET A 1 12.04 -29.01 -29.68
N ALA A 2 11.26 -27.93 -29.68
CA ALA A 2 11.74 -26.62 -30.12
C ALA A 2 12.88 -26.13 -29.19
N LYS A 3 14.00 -25.69 -29.76
CA LYS A 3 15.10 -25.11 -28.98
C LYS A 3 14.62 -23.80 -28.36
N GLN A 4 14.44 -23.77 -27.04
CA GLN A 4 14.17 -22.53 -26.32
C GLN A 4 15.36 -21.58 -26.44
N LYS A 5 15.09 -20.33 -26.83
CA LYS A 5 16.08 -19.26 -26.83
C LYS A 5 16.53 -18.98 -25.39
N ARG A 6 17.83 -19.06 -25.13
CA ARG A 6 18.42 -18.82 -23.80
C ARG A 6 19.24 -17.53 -23.83
N ALA A 7 19.17 -16.78 -22.74
CA ALA A 7 20.02 -15.63 -22.47
C ALA A 7 20.81 -15.89 -21.18
N THR A 8 22.06 -15.45 -21.13
CA THR A 8 22.93 -15.58 -19.96
C THR A 8 23.21 -14.20 -19.40
N ALA A 9 22.93 -13.99 -18.12
CA ALA A 9 23.30 -12.80 -17.37
C ALA A 9 24.37 -13.19 -16.34
N THR A 10 25.39 -12.33 -16.17
CA THR A 10 26.47 -12.53 -15.19
C THR A 10 26.42 -11.40 -14.17
N VAL A 11 26.39 -11.76 -12.89
CA VAL A 11 26.46 -10.81 -11.77
C VAL A 11 27.82 -10.98 -11.10
N LYS A 12 28.55 -9.87 -10.95
CA LYS A 12 29.82 -9.82 -10.21
C LYS A 12 29.54 -9.16 -8.86
N MET A 13 30.09 -9.74 -7.81
CA MET A 13 30.00 -9.23 -6.44
C MET A 13 31.42 -8.97 -5.94
N THR A 14 31.62 -7.88 -5.23
CA THR A 14 32.91 -7.51 -4.63
C THR A 14 32.89 -7.84 -3.14
N TYR A 15 33.99 -8.40 -2.61
CA TYR A 15 34.04 -8.78 -1.19
C TYR A 15 34.01 -7.59 -0.24
N SER A 16 34.35 -6.39 -0.70
CA SER A 16 34.32 -5.16 0.11
C SER A 16 32.91 -4.62 0.30
N GLU A 17 32.06 -4.64 -0.73
CA GLU A 17 30.73 -4.01 -0.70
C GLU A 17 29.60 -5.03 -0.52
N ASP A 18 29.78 -6.23 -1.06
CA ASP A 18 28.73 -7.27 -1.17
C ASP A 18 28.99 -8.47 -0.24
N ALA A 19 29.72 -8.27 0.87
CA ALA A 19 30.10 -9.36 1.78
C ALA A 19 28.88 -10.14 2.31
N ASP A 20 27.78 -9.42 2.59
CA ASP A 20 26.50 -9.98 3.02
C ASP A 20 25.82 -10.80 1.92
N LEU A 21 25.77 -10.28 0.69
CA LEU A 21 25.25 -10.96 -0.50
C LEU A 21 26.05 -12.22 -0.81
N ILE A 22 27.38 -12.17 -0.72
CA ILE A 22 28.25 -13.33 -0.92
C ILE A 22 28.02 -14.39 0.16
N ALA A 23 27.93 -13.98 1.43
CA ALA A 23 27.64 -14.90 2.53
C ALA A 23 26.26 -15.56 2.36
N TRP A 24 25.24 -14.79 2.00
CA TRP A 24 23.90 -15.30 1.71
C TRP A 24 23.90 -16.24 0.49
N TRP A 25 24.54 -15.86 -0.60
CA TRP A 25 24.67 -16.68 -1.81
C TRP A 25 25.29 -18.04 -1.54
N ASN A 26 26.29 -18.07 -0.65
CA ASN A 26 26.96 -19.30 -0.24
C ASN A 26 26.10 -20.22 0.63
N ARG A 27 25.10 -19.70 1.34
CA ARG A 27 24.14 -20.51 2.10
C ARG A 27 23.14 -21.25 1.22
N ILE A 28 22.91 -20.79 -0.01
CA ILE A 28 21.96 -21.41 -0.94
C ILE A 28 22.58 -22.68 -1.57
N PRO A 29 21.88 -23.83 -1.55
CA PRO A 29 22.34 -25.06 -2.20
C PRO A 29 22.63 -24.85 -3.70
N ARG A 30 23.76 -25.36 -4.19
CA ARG A 30 24.26 -25.09 -5.55
C ARG A 30 23.24 -25.38 -6.66
N GLY A 31 22.40 -26.40 -6.50
CA GLY A 31 21.34 -26.74 -7.47
C GLY A 31 20.15 -25.79 -7.51
N SER A 32 19.93 -24.99 -6.45
CA SER A 32 18.77 -24.11 -6.30
C SER A 32 19.05 -22.63 -6.63
N ARG A 33 20.32 -22.23 -6.67
CA ARG A 33 20.75 -20.83 -6.88
C ARG A 33 20.12 -20.15 -8.10
N ASN A 34 20.06 -20.86 -9.23
CA ASN A 34 19.46 -20.33 -10.46
C ASN A 34 17.93 -20.17 -10.33
N ALA A 35 17.26 -21.11 -9.65
CA ALA A 35 15.84 -21.01 -9.39
C ALA A 35 15.53 -19.83 -8.47
N VAL A 36 16.29 -19.67 -7.38
CA VAL A 36 16.15 -18.56 -6.43
C VAL A 36 16.37 -17.21 -7.13
N MET A 37 17.42 -17.05 -7.94
CA MET A 37 17.64 -15.79 -8.66
C MET A 37 16.50 -15.45 -9.62
N LYS A 38 15.97 -16.44 -10.34
CA LYS A 38 14.83 -16.22 -11.23
C LYS A 38 13.57 -15.84 -10.46
N ASP A 39 13.36 -16.44 -9.30
CA ASP A 39 12.21 -16.15 -8.45
C ASP A 39 12.29 -14.72 -7.91
N MET A 40 13.45 -14.30 -7.39
CA MET A 40 13.70 -12.92 -6.95
C MET A 40 13.53 -11.90 -8.07
N MET A 41 13.97 -12.22 -9.30
CA MET A 41 13.77 -11.35 -10.46
C MET A 41 12.28 -11.23 -10.84
N ARG A 42 11.51 -12.32 -10.76
CA ARG A 42 10.05 -12.28 -11.03
C ARG A 42 9.31 -11.49 -9.96
N ASP A 43 9.60 -11.72 -8.69
CA ASP A 43 9.01 -10.96 -7.57
C ASP A 43 9.30 -9.47 -7.70
N TYR A 44 10.52 -9.08 -8.10
CA TYR A 44 10.84 -7.68 -8.39
C TYR A 44 10.00 -7.11 -9.54
N ILE A 45 9.86 -7.84 -10.65
CA ILE A 45 9.04 -7.42 -11.80
C ILE A 45 7.58 -7.26 -11.39
N GLU A 46 7.02 -8.22 -10.64
CA GLU A 46 5.63 -8.20 -10.19
C GLU A 46 5.35 -7.00 -9.28
N ARG A 47 6.22 -6.76 -8.28
CA ARG A 47 6.09 -5.61 -7.36
C ARG A 47 6.24 -4.25 -8.04
N GLN A 48 7.03 -4.18 -9.12
CA GLN A 48 7.30 -2.94 -9.84
C GLN A 48 6.48 -2.78 -11.13
N GLY A 49 5.55 -3.70 -11.42
CA GLY A 49 4.75 -3.68 -12.65
C GLY A 49 5.58 -3.76 -13.94
N GLY A 50 6.76 -4.40 -13.88
CA GLY A 50 7.71 -4.46 -14.99
C GLY A 50 8.48 -3.17 -15.28
N GLY A 51 8.30 -2.13 -14.47
CA GLY A 51 9.07 -0.90 -14.56
C GLY A 51 10.48 -1.06 -14.00
N TYR A 52 11.50 -0.62 -14.75
CA TYR A 52 12.84 -0.46 -14.20
C TYR A 52 12.84 0.73 -13.23
N ARG A 53 12.96 0.46 -11.92
CA ARG A 53 13.39 1.48 -10.96
C ARG A 53 14.91 1.44 -10.85
N PRO A 54 15.62 2.55 -11.07
CA PRO A 54 17.04 2.63 -10.82
C PRO A 54 17.31 2.27 -9.36
N ILE A 55 17.98 1.16 -9.11
CA ILE A 55 18.59 0.89 -7.81
C ILE A 55 19.87 1.72 -7.81
N LEU A 56 19.79 2.95 -7.30
CA LEU A 56 20.99 3.78 -7.19
C LEU A 56 21.99 3.10 -6.25
N PRO A 57 23.30 3.23 -6.51
CA PRO A 57 24.33 2.74 -5.60
C PRO A 57 24.07 3.28 -4.20
N ARG A 58 24.36 2.48 -3.17
CA ARG A 58 24.13 2.83 -1.77
C ARG A 58 24.83 4.14 -1.35
N ASN A 59 25.85 4.54 -2.10
CA ASN A 59 26.65 5.74 -1.90
C ASN A 59 26.08 7.00 -2.57
N VAL A 60 24.99 6.88 -3.34
CA VAL A 60 24.33 8.02 -4.00
C VAL A 60 23.01 8.29 -3.28
N PRO A 61 22.74 9.54 -2.87
CA PRO A 61 21.44 9.91 -2.32
C PRO A 61 20.35 9.50 -3.31
N GLN A 62 19.34 8.76 -2.85
CA GLN A 62 18.20 8.46 -3.71
C GLN A 62 17.57 9.77 -4.16
N PRO A 63 17.20 9.90 -5.44
CA PRO A 63 16.55 11.10 -5.94
C PRO A 63 15.27 11.30 -5.13
N PHE A 64 15.20 12.45 -4.46
CA PHE A 64 14.00 12.86 -3.75
C PHE A 64 12.90 13.05 -4.81
N ASP A 65 11.83 12.28 -4.68
CA ASP A 65 10.63 12.42 -5.50
C ASP A 65 9.64 13.33 -4.73
N PRO A 66 9.51 14.61 -5.11
CA PRO A 66 8.66 15.55 -4.41
C PRO A 66 7.19 15.13 -4.49
N ALA A 67 6.76 14.50 -5.59
CA ALA A 67 5.37 14.09 -5.76
C ALA A 67 5.01 12.97 -4.79
N ARG A 68 5.89 11.98 -4.64
CA ARG A 68 5.71 10.90 -3.67
C ARG A 68 5.75 11.41 -2.23
N PHE A 69 6.62 12.38 -1.93
CA PHE A 69 6.66 13.00 -0.61
C PHE A 69 5.37 13.78 -0.29
N THR A 70 4.88 14.58 -1.23
CA THR A 70 3.61 15.30 -1.08
C THR A 70 2.45 14.34 -0.85
N GLN A 71 2.39 13.23 -1.60
CA GLN A 71 1.37 12.20 -1.39
C GLN A 71 1.41 11.63 0.04
N VAL A 72 2.60 11.34 0.58
CA VAL A 72 2.74 10.87 1.97
C VAL A 72 2.25 11.93 2.97
N CYS A 73 2.54 13.20 2.74
CA CYS A 73 2.05 14.29 3.57
C CYS A 73 0.52 14.39 3.52
N ASP A 74 -0.08 14.30 2.34
CA ASP A 74 -1.53 14.33 2.14
C ASP A 74 -2.21 13.14 2.82
N ASP A 75 -1.67 11.93 2.65
CA ASP A 75 -2.16 10.70 3.29
C ASP A 75 -2.09 10.83 4.83
N THR A 76 -1.00 11.40 5.35
CA THR A 76 -0.81 11.61 6.79
C THR A 76 -1.81 12.63 7.33
N ALA A 77 -2.05 13.73 6.60
CA ALA A 77 -3.05 14.71 6.96
C ALA A 77 -4.47 14.12 6.98
N TRP A 78 -4.78 13.26 6.01
CA TRP A 78 -6.05 12.55 5.95
C TRP A 78 -6.23 11.57 7.13
N ILE A 79 -5.22 10.74 7.44
CA ILE A 79 -5.27 9.82 8.59
C ILE A 79 -5.50 10.61 9.88
N ARG A 80 -4.79 11.72 10.04
CA ARG A 80 -4.96 12.59 11.21
C ARG A 80 -6.38 13.14 11.30
N GLY A 81 -6.95 13.61 10.19
CA GLY A 81 -8.35 14.07 10.16
C GLY A 81 -9.33 12.96 10.56
N ALA A 82 -9.19 11.78 9.96
CA ALA A 82 -10.05 10.63 10.27
C ALA A 82 -9.97 10.20 11.75
N LEU A 83 -8.77 10.26 12.35
CA LEU A 83 -8.58 9.95 13.77
C LEU A 83 -9.19 11.02 14.70
N MET A 84 -9.21 12.29 14.28
CA MET A 84 -9.84 13.37 15.05
C MET A 84 -11.37 13.35 14.97
N ASP A 85 -11.93 12.85 13.86
CA ASP A 85 -13.38 12.72 13.67
C ASP A 85 -13.96 11.46 14.36
N LEU A 86 -13.10 10.49 14.72
CA LEU A 86 -13.48 9.21 15.30
C LEU A 86 -14.25 9.33 16.63
N PRO A 87 -13.84 10.16 17.61
CA PRO A 87 -14.60 10.36 18.85
C PRO A 87 -16.04 10.81 18.60
N GLY A 88 -16.24 11.82 17.73
CA GLY A 88 -17.58 12.32 17.38
C GLY A 88 -18.40 11.33 16.55
N TYR A 89 -17.76 10.43 15.80
CA TYR A 89 -18.43 9.30 15.16
C TYR A 89 -18.89 8.26 16.20
N VAL A 90 -18.02 7.89 17.13
CA VAL A 90 -18.33 6.94 18.21
C VAL A 90 -19.47 7.46 19.10
N GLU A 91 -19.45 8.74 19.47
CA GLU A 91 -20.53 9.37 20.24
C GLU A 91 -21.88 9.30 19.51
N ARG A 92 -21.91 9.57 18.20
CA ARG A 92 -23.13 9.46 17.38
C ARG A 92 -23.63 8.02 17.28
N VAL A 93 -22.74 7.04 17.15
CA VAL A 93 -23.12 5.62 17.16
C VAL A 93 -23.69 5.22 18.52
N ILE A 94 -23.09 5.66 19.63
CA ILE A 94 -23.59 5.41 20.98
C ILE A 94 -25.00 6.01 21.14
N GLN A 95 -25.18 7.28 20.77
CA GLN A 95 -26.49 7.96 20.85
C GLN A 95 -27.55 7.24 20.00
N HIS A 96 -27.19 6.79 18.80
CA HIS A 96 -28.09 6.07 17.91
C HIS A 96 -28.47 4.68 18.45
N VAL A 97 -27.54 3.95 19.07
CA VAL A 97 -27.83 2.66 19.72
C VAL A 97 -28.71 2.85 20.95
N VAL A 98 -28.46 3.88 21.76
CA VAL A 98 -29.31 4.24 22.90
C VAL A 98 -30.72 4.58 22.44
N ALA A 99 -30.88 5.35 21.36
CA ALA A 99 -32.18 5.72 20.80
C ALA A 99 -32.96 4.54 20.19
N ILE A 100 -32.26 3.50 19.70
CA ILE A 100 -32.87 2.31 19.09
C ILE A 100 -33.21 1.22 20.11
N THR A 101 -32.66 1.27 21.33
CA THR A 101 -32.94 0.27 22.37
C THR A 101 -34.38 0.44 22.88
N PRO A 102 -35.34 -0.46 22.54
CA PRO A 102 -36.72 -0.30 22.95
C PRO A 102 -36.89 -0.91 24.33
N GLY A 103 -36.99 -0.08 25.36
CA GLY A 103 -37.12 -0.58 26.74
C GLY A 103 -37.35 0.45 27.84
N ASN A 104 -38.18 1.48 27.60
CA ASN A 104 -39.16 2.05 28.55
C ASN A 104 -39.57 3.48 28.16
N GLY A 105 -40.78 3.63 27.59
CA GLY A 105 -41.64 4.79 27.88
C GLY A 105 -41.92 5.84 26.79
N VAL A 106 -42.91 5.53 25.92
CA VAL A 106 -43.96 6.42 25.31
C VAL A 106 -43.53 7.62 24.41
N PRO A 107 -44.39 8.24 23.56
CA PRO A 107 -44.28 8.10 22.11
C PRO A 107 -44.20 9.43 21.31
N ALA A 108 -43.96 9.27 20.00
CA ALA A 108 -44.35 10.16 18.89
C ALA A 108 -43.81 11.60 18.85
N GLY A 109 -42.87 11.82 17.94
CA GLY A 109 -42.52 13.13 17.40
C GLY A 109 -41.68 12.96 16.13
N ASN A 110 -42.34 13.07 14.97
CA ASN A 110 -41.67 13.23 13.69
C ASN A 110 -40.70 14.41 13.77
N ASP A 111 -39.40 14.18 13.56
CA ASP A 111 -38.51 15.21 13.03
C ASP A 111 -37.39 14.56 12.23
N ILE A 112 -37.62 14.51 10.92
CA ILE A 112 -36.62 14.22 9.90
C ILE A 112 -35.72 15.44 9.83
N VAL A 113 -34.70 15.51 10.68
CA VAL A 113 -33.70 16.59 10.64
C VAL A 113 -32.56 16.18 9.71
N GLN A 114 -32.65 16.73 8.49
CA GLN A 114 -31.60 17.03 7.53
C GLN A 114 -30.26 16.27 7.65
N ARG A 115 -30.15 15.31 6.73
CA ARG A 115 -28.94 14.76 6.13
C ARG A 115 -27.93 15.89 5.81
N ASN A 116 -26.90 16.06 6.64
CA ASN A 116 -25.71 16.80 6.23
C ASN A 116 -24.90 15.87 5.33
N GLU A 117 -25.22 15.90 4.04
CA GLU A 117 -24.51 15.23 2.97
C GLU A 117 -23.06 15.73 2.96
N VAL A 118 -22.15 14.88 3.42
CA VAL A 118 -20.72 15.04 3.17
C VAL A 118 -20.56 14.90 1.65
N SER A 119 -20.59 16.04 0.94
CA SER A 119 -20.38 16.22 -0.50
C SER A 119 -20.19 14.90 -1.26
N ASP A 120 -21.31 14.35 -1.75
CA ASP A 120 -21.36 13.05 -2.46
C ASP A 120 -20.31 12.95 -3.57
N ASP A 121 -19.97 14.08 -4.18
CA ASP A 121 -18.86 14.27 -5.12
C ASP A 121 -17.51 13.73 -4.64
N ALA A 122 -17.17 13.95 -3.36
CA ALA A 122 -15.90 13.49 -2.79
C ALA A 122 -15.92 11.99 -2.51
N ALA A 123 -17.08 11.43 -2.18
CA ALA A 123 -17.28 10.00 -1.98
C ALA A 123 -17.24 9.24 -3.32
N GLU A 124 -17.92 9.74 -4.35
CA GLU A 124 -17.91 9.15 -5.69
C GLU A 124 -16.51 9.16 -6.33
N ARG A 125 -15.76 10.27 -6.21
CA ARG A 125 -14.37 10.33 -6.69
C ARG A 125 -13.47 9.29 -6.01
N ARG A 126 -13.71 8.99 -4.73
CA ARG A 126 -12.96 7.95 -4.00
C ARG A 126 -13.35 6.55 -4.46
N GLU A 127 -14.63 6.29 -4.67
CA GLU A 127 -15.10 4.99 -5.18
C GLU A 127 -14.53 4.69 -6.57
N GLN A 128 -14.47 5.71 -7.44
CA GLN A 128 -13.87 5.58 -8.78
C GLN A 128 -12.35 5.32 -8.71
N ARG A 129 -11.65 5.90 -7.73
CA ARG A 129 -10.21 5.64 -7.50
C ARG A 129 -9.97 4.21 -6.99
N MET A 130 -10.79 3.74 -6.05
CA MET A 130 -10.71 2.39 -5.51
C MET A 130 -11.01 1.32 -6.56
N LYS A 131 -12.01 1.54 -7.43
CA LYS A 131 -12.32 0.62 -8.54
C LYS A 131 -11.22 0.55 -9.62
N LYS A 132 -10.44 1.62 -9.79
CA LYS A 132 -9.30 1.65 -10.73
C LYS A 132 -8.02 1.04 -10.17
N ALA A 133 -7.89 0.92 -8.86
CA ALA A 133 -6.77 0.25 -8.23
C ALA A 133 -6.94 -1.28 -8.38
N LYS A 134 -6.29 -1.85 -9.40
CA LYS A 134 -6.13 -3.31 -9.52
C LYS A 134 -4.93 -3.71 -8.68
N TRP A 135 -5.18 -4.55 -7.68
CA TRP A 135 -4.17 -5.21 -6.86
C TRP A 135 -3.59 -6.40 -7.63
#